data_AF-A0A535TV53-F1
#
_entry.id   AF-A0A535TV53-F1
#
_cell.length_a   1.000
_cell.length_b   1.000
_cell.length_c   1.000
_cell.angle_alpha   90.00
_cell.angle_beta   90.00
_cell.angle_gamma   90.00
#
_symmetry.space_group_name_H-M   'P 1'
#
loop_
_entity.id
_entity.type
_entity.pdbx_description
1 polymer ?
#
loop_
_entity_poly.entity_id
_entity_poly.type
_entity_poly.pdbx_seq_one_letter_code
_entity_poly.pdbx_strand_id
1 'polypeptide(L)'
;MRRTTVLLEDDLADQLDYERRRLNRSTAAIVREALAEYLAGGKTSGKRLPFVGLGRSGKRDTARTADAILARELGGKKGAAATRRRR
;
A
#
# COMPACT_ATOMS: atom_id res chain seq x y z
N MET A 1 10.84 9.37 28.34
CA MET A 1 9.41 9.02 28.08
C MET A 1 8.64 9.18 29.38
N ARG A 2 7.42 9.71 29.33
CA ARG A 2 6.52 9.84 30.49
C ARG A 2 5.49 8.70 30.47
N ARG A 3 5.17 8.12 31.64
CA ARG A 3 4.09 7.14 31.79
C ARG A 3 2.79 7.88 32.07
N THR A 4 1.74 7.51 31.35
CA THR A 4 0.39 8.05 31.52
C THR A 4 -0.56 6.87 31.57
N THR A 5 -1.40 6.80 32.60
CA THR A 5 -2.50 5.83 32.68
C THR A 5 -3.68 6.40 31.92
N VAL A 6 -4.26 5.58 31.04
CA VAL A 6 -5.47 5.91 30.30
C VAL A 6 -6.52 4.85 30.61
N LEU A 7 -7.76 5.28 30.80
CA LEU A 7 -8.91 4.39 30.89
C LEU A 7 -9.32 4.03 29.46
N LEU A 8 -9.59 2.75 29.23
CA LEU A 8 -10.04 2.21 27.95
C LEU A 8 -11.28 1.36 28.23
N GLU A 9 -12.22 1.36 27.29
CA GLU A 9 -13.30 0.38 27.29
C GLU A 9 -12.72 -1.03 27.10
N ASP A 10 -13.33 -2.04 27.71
CA ASP A 10 -12.84 -3.43 27.69
C ASP A 10 -12.67 -3.95 26.25
N ASP A 11 -13.65 -3.70 25.38
CA ASP A 11 -13.60 -4.08 23.97
C ASP A 11 -12.39 -3.49 23.23
N LEU A 12 -12.04 -2.23 23.57
CA LEU A 12 -10.90 -1.55 22.96
C LEU A 12 -9.57 -2.09 23.51
N ALA A 13 -9.53 -2.47 24.78
CA ALA A 13 -8.37 -3.13 25.38
C ALA A 13 -8.12 -4.49 24.72
N ASP A 14 -9.18 -5.27 24.48
CA ASP A 14 -9.11 -6.56 23.79
C ASP A 14 -8.61 -6.41 22.35
N GLN A 15 -9.14 -5.42 21.62
CA GLN A 15 -8.68 -5.13 20.26
C GLN A 15 -7.21 -4.69 20.23
N LEU A 16 -6.78 -3.90 21.21
CA LEU A 16 -5.38 -3.47 21.33
C LEU A 16 -4.46 -4.66 21.60
N ASP A 17 -4.89 -5.61 22.42
CA ASP A 17 -4.13 -6.82 22.73
C ASP A 17 -4.05 -7.78 21.54
N TYR A 18 -5.12 -7.85 20.74
CA TYR A 18 -5.11 -8.56 19.47
C TYR A 18 -4.06 -7.98 18.51
N GLU A 19 -4.07 -6.66 18.30
CA GLU A 19 -3.11 -6.00 17.40
C GLU A 19 -1.66 -6.12 17.90
N ARG A 20 -1.45 -6.08 19.21
CA ARG A 20 -0.15 -6.35 19.85
C ARG A 20 0.42 -7.70 19.43
N ARG A 21 -0.40 -8.76 19.50
CA ARG A 21 -0.02 -10.13 19.12
C ARG A 21 0.18 -10.24 17.61
N ARG A 22 -0.72 -9.65 16.82
CA ARG A 22 -0.70 -9.71 15.36
C ARG A 22 0.55 -9.04 14.77
N LEU A 23 0.95 -7.89 15.30
CA LEU A 23 2.07 -7.11 14.80
C LEU A 23 3.41 -7.45 15.49
N ASN A 24 3.41 -8.28 16.54
CA ASN A 24 4.57 -8.53 17.40
C ASN A 24 5.23 -7.22 17.90
N ARG A 25 4.41 -6.23 18.24
CA ARG A 25 4.87 -4.92 18.77
C ARG A 25 4.35 -4.74 20.19
N SER A 26 4.99 -3.85 20.96
CA SER A 26 4.52 -3.54 22.31
C SER A 26 3.29 -2.63 22.27
N THR A 27 2.40 -2.76 23.26
CA THR A 27 1.22 -1.90 23.45
C THR A 27 1.60 -0.42 23.43
N ALA A 28 2.66 -0.06 24.13
CA ALA A 28 3.15 1.31 24.19
C ALA A 28 3.62 1.83 22.81
N ALA A 29 4.13 0.97 21.92
CA ALA A 29 4.50 1.38 20.57
C ALA A 29 3.28 1.71 19.72
N ILE A 30 2.26 0.85 19.77
CA ILE A 30 0.99 1.05 19.06
C ILE A 30 0.30 2.32 19.54
N VAL A 31 0.16 2.49 20.86
CA VAL A 31 -0.49 3.68 21.45
C VAL A 31 0.25 4.97 21.11
N ARG A 32 1.59 4.98 21.14
CA ARG A 32 2.35 6.17 20.73
C ARG A 32 2.17 6.53 19.27
N GLU A 33 2.14 5.53 18.39
CA GLU A 33 1.97 5.76 16.95
C GLU A 33 0.57 6.32 16.67
N ALA A 34 -0.47 5.73 17.27
CA ALA A 34 -1.84 6.21 17.16
C ALA A 34 -2.00 7.63 17.70
N LEU A 35 -1.41 7.94 18.86
CA LEU A 35 -1.43 9.29 19.43
C LEU A 35 -0.66 10.29 18.56
N ALA A 36 0.49 9.90 18.02
CA ALA A 36 1.27 10.75 17.12
C ALA A 36 0.50 11.05 15.84
N GLU A 37 -0.15 10.05 15.23
CA GLU A 37 -0.98 10.23 14.04
C GLU A 37 -2.20 11.10 14.30
N TYR A 38 -2.90 10.85 15.42
CA TYR A 38 -4.06 11.63 15.83
C TYR A 38 -3.71 13.11 16.06
N LEU A 39 -2.63 13.37 16.82
CA LEU A 39 -2.19 14.73 17.15
C LEU A 39 -1.50 15.45 15.98
N ALA A 40 -0.89 14.72 15.04
CA ALA A 40 -0.36 15.28 13.80
C ALA A 40 -1.46 15.82 12.86
N GLY A 41 -2.73 15.67 13.24
CA GLY A 41 -3.80 16.52 12.74
C GLY A 41 -4.87 15.81 11.95
N GLY A 42 -5.10 14.50 12.15
CA GLY A 42 -6.36 13.80 11.82
C GLY A 42 -6.93 13.96 10.39
N LYS A 43 -6.20 14.61 9.49
CA LYS A 43 -6.54 14.80 8.10
C LYS A 43 -5.78 13.71 7.39
N THR A 44 -6.49 12.63 7.12
CA THR A 44 -6.20 11.77 5.98
C THR A 44 -6.26 12.63 4.71
N SER A 45 -5.28 13.51 4.48
CA SER A 45 -5.06 14.13 3.18
C SER A 45 -4.39 13.05 2.31
N GLY A 46 -5.20 12.07 1.90
CA GLY A 46 -4.81 10.96 1.06
C GLY A 46 -3.75 10.08 1.73
N LYS A 47 -4.14 8.88 2.14
CA LYS A 47 -3.17 7.78 2.32
C LYS A 47 -2.47 7.63 0.97
N ARG A 48 -1.33 8.31 0.79
CA ARG A 48 -0.58 8.30 -0.45
C ARG A 48 0.01 6.91 -0.50
N LEU A 49 -0.65 6.04 -1.27
CA LEU A 49 -0.25 4.66 -1.47
C LEU A 49 1.27 4.66 -1.72
N PRO A 50 2.05 3.79 -1.05
CA PRO A 50 3.51 3.87 -1.07
C PRO A 50 4.12 3.72 -2.47
N PHE A 51 3.30 3.31 -3.44
CA PHE A 51 3.65 3.14 -4.84
C PHE A 51 3.21 4.30 -5.76
N VAL A 52 2.44 5.28 -5.28
CA VAL A 52 1.92 6.37 -6.12
C VAL A 52 2.96 7.48 -6.28
N GLY A 53 3.43 7.65 -7.52
CA GLY A 53 4.41 8.67 -7.90
C GLY A 53 5.88 8.26 -7.70
N LEU A 54 6.17 6.96 -7.58
CA LEU A 54 7.54 6.43 -7.48
C LEU A 54 8.39 6.70 -8.74
N GLY A 55 7.77 7.01 -9.89
CA GLY A 55 8.46 7.25 -11.15
C GLY A 55 8.01 8.51 -11.86
N ARG A 56 8.96 9.26 -12.45
CA ARG A 56 8.69 10.34 -13.40
C ARG A 56 8.74 9.76 -14.82
N SER A 57 7.57 9.35 -15.34
CA SER A 57 7.43 8.89 -16.73
C SER A 57 7.67 10.00 -17.76
N GLY A 58 7.63 11.28 -17.36
CA GLY A 58 7.73 12.44 -18.26
C GLY A 58 6.51 12.64 -19.18
N LYS A 59 5.60 11.65 -19.22
CA LYS A 59 4.37 11.63 -20.01
C LYS A 59 3.17 11.59 -19.07
N ARG A 60 2.12 12.36 -19.41
CA ARG A 60 0.90 12.50 -18.58
C ARG A 60 -0.22 11.53 -19.01
N ASP A 61 -0.06 10.89 -20.15
CA ASP A 61 -1.08 10.10 -20.84
C ASP A 61 -0.78 8.60 -20.86
N THR A 62 0.34 8.15 -20.30
CA THR A 62 0.79 6.74 -20.30
C THR A 62 -0.30 5.76 -19.84
N ALA A 63 -1.09 6.13 -18.84
CA ALA A 63 -2.19 5.28 -18.36
C ALA A 63 -3.36 5.20 -19.36
N ARG A 64 -3.62 6.28 -20.10
CA ARG A 64 -4.69 6.35 -21.10
C ARG A 64 -4.31 5.63 -22.39
N THR A 65 -3.02 5.59 -22.73
CA THR A 65 -2.50 5.02 -23.98
C THR A 65 -1.79 3.68 -23.78
N ALA A 66 -1.97 3.04 -22.61
CA ALA A 66 -1.29 1.81 -22.25
C ALA A 66 -1.45 0.71 -23.31
N ASP A 67 -2.66 0.49 -23.81
CA ASP A 67 -2.93 -0.55 -24.82
C ASP A 67 -2.25 -0.25 -26.16
N ALA A 68 -2.21 1.02 -26.59
CA ALA A 68 -1.53 1.42 -27.81
C ALA A 68 0.00 1.28 -27.69
N ILE A 69 0.55 1.59 -26.52
CA ILE A 69 1.97 1.38 -26.21
C ILE A 69 2.26 -0.13 -26.23
N LEU A 70 1.47 -0.95 -25.54
CA LEU A 70 1.67 -2.40 -25.52
C LEU A 70 1.51 -3.03 -26.89
N ALA A 71 0.54 -2.59 -27.70
CA ALA A 71 0.39 -3.07 -29.07
C ALA A 71 1.61 -2.72 -29.95
N ARG A 72 2.18 -1.52 -29.78
CA ARG A 72 3.40 -1.11 -30.50
C ARG A 72 4.64 -1.90 -30.04
N GLU A 73 4.83 -2.03 -28.72
CA GLU A 73 6.06 -2.57 -28.14
C GLU A 73 6.05 -4.12 -28.07
N LEU A 74 4.91 -4.74 -27.76
CA LEU A 74 4.74 -6.20 -27.67
C LEU A 74 4.04 -6.84 -28.87
N GLY A 75 3.30 -6.08 -29.69
CA GLY A 75 2.60 -6.62 -30.86
C GLY A 75 3.54 -7.04 -32.00
N GLY A 76 4.82 -6.68 -31.93
CA GLY A 76 5.85 -7.02 -32.90
C GLY A 76 6.75 -8.17 -32.47
N LYS A 77 6.20 -9.36 -32.16
CA LYS A 77 6.87 -10.69 -32.28
C LYS A 77 5.94 -11.81 -31.80
N LYS A 78 4.83 -12.04 -32.51
CA LYS A 78 4.24 -13.39 -32.62
C LYS A 78 4.66 -14.00 -33.95
N GLY A 79 5.94 -14.36 -34.05
CA GLY A 79 6.49 -15.00 -35.24
C GLY A 79 7.56 -15.99 -34.83
N ALA A 80 7.14 -17.24 -34.63
CA ALA A 80 7.92 -18.50 -34.72
C ALA A 80 7.64 -19.48 -33.57
N ALA A 81 6.37 -19.88 -33.37
CA ALA A 81 6.07 -21.08 -32.58
C ALA A 81 4.72 -21.70 -32.98
N ALA A 82 4.49 -21.88 -34.29
CA ALA A 82 3.33 -22.62 -34.78
C ALA A 82 3.62 -23.32 -36.11
N THR A 83 4.75 -24.01 -36.23
CA THR A 83 4.95 -25.00 -37.31
C THR A 83 5.53 -26.27 -36.70
N ARG A 84 4.75 -26.94 -35.87
CA ARG A 84 5.04 -28.33 -35.47
C ARG A 84 3.78 -29.11 -35.15
N ARG A 85 2.91 -29.31 -36.14
CA ARG A 85 2.07 -30.52 -36.20
C ARG A 85 1.30 -30.67 -37.52
N ARG A 86 1.38 -31.90 -38.05
CA ARG A 86 0.58 -32.53 -39.12
C ARG A 86 1.07 -32.12 -40.52
N ARG A 87 1.49 -33.03 -41.41
CA ARG A 87 1.16 -34.44 -41.60
C ARG A 87 2.36 -35.17 -42.19
#